data_AF-A0A7J9G469-F1
#
_entry.id   AF-A0A7J9G469-F1
#
_cell.length_a   1.000
_cell.length_b   1.000
_cell.length_c   1.000
_cell.angle_alpha   90.00
_cell.angle_beta   90.00
_cell.angle_gamma   90.00
#
_symmetry.space_group_name_H-M   'P 1'
#
loop_
_entity.id
_entity.type
_entity.pdbx_description
1 polymer ?
#
loop_
_entity_poly.entity_id
_entity_poly.type
_entity_poly.pdbx_seq_one_letter_code
_entity_poly.pdbx_strand_id
1 'polypeptide(L)'
;MAIAEFLLFVLTATLEGMFYCSANDLITIFVVPECFSLCSYLLSRYTKKDVRSNEATMKYLLMVGAISSILVHGFSWLYGLSEGEIELQEIIDKFDSPTILIKLKYF
;
A
#
# COMPACT_ATOMS: atom_id res chain seq x y z
N MET A 1 -13.86 -21.92 9.47
CA MET A 1 -12.53 -21.38 9.75
C MET A 1 -12.24 -21.74 11.20
N ALA A 2 -11.12 -22.36 11.50
CA ALA A 2 -10.72 -22.60 12.88
C ALA A 2 -10.35 -21.26 13.54
N ILE A 3 -10.55 -21.13 14.86
CA ILE A 3 -10.15 -19.94 15.63
C ILE A 3 -8.66 -19.60 15.41
N ALA A 4 -7.82 -20.62 15.26
CA ALA A 4 -6.39 -20.45 14.98
C ALA A 4 -6.13 -19.71 13.67
N GLU A 5 -6.88 -19.99 12.59
CA GLU A 5 -6.71 -19.32 11.29
C GLU A 5 -7.08 -17.84 11.38
N PHE A 6 -8.16 -17.51 12.12
CA PHE A 6 -8.56 -16.13 12.34
C PHE A 6 -7.49 -15.35 13.10
N LEU A 7 -6.97 -15.91 14.19
CA LEU A 7 -5.92 -15.29 14.99
C LEU A 7 -4.62 -15.13 14.19
N LEU A 8 -4.29 -16.10 13.32
CA LEU A 8 -3.12 -16.02 12.46
C LEU A 8 -3.22 -14.81 11.52
N PHE A 9 -4.34 -14.60 10.83
CA PHE A 9 -4.51 -13.44 9.95
C PHE A 9 -4.48 -12.10 10.70
N VAL A 10 -5.04 -12.06 11.92
CA VAL A 10 -4.98 -10.84 12.76
C VAL A 10 -3.53 -10.55 13.18
N LEU A 11 -2.77 -11.58 13.58
CA LEU A 11 -1.37 -11.41 13.96
C LEU A 11 -0.50 -11.00 12.76
N THR A 12 -0.70 -11.62 11.60
CA THR A 12 -0.02 -11.24 10.36
C THR A 12 -0.33 -9.79 9.98
N ALA A 13 -1.60 -9.36 10.01
CA ALA A 13 -1.97 -7.97 9.76
C ALA A 13 -1.29 -7.00 10.74
N THR A 14 -1.14 -7.40 12.02
CA THR A 14 -0.44 -6.58 13.02
C THR A 14 1.05 -6.46 12.70
N LEU A 15 1.70 -7.55 12.30
CA LEU A 15 3.11 -7.57 11.91
C LEU A 15 3.38 -6.69 10.69
N GLU A 16 2.54 -6.79 9.66
CA GLU A 16 2.61 -5.92 8.47
C GLU A 16 2.47 -4.44 8.85
N GLY A 17 1.55 -4.12 9.78
CA GLY A 17 1.38 -2.76 10.29
C GLY A 17 2.63 -2.22 11.01
N MET A 18 3.33 -3.06 11.78
CA MET A 18 4.60 -2.69 12.40
C MET A 18 5.70 -2.46 11.36
N PHE A 19 5.73 -3.29 10.32
CA PHE A 19 6.67 -3.17 9.22
C PHE A 19 6.40 -1.90 8.37
N TYR A 20 5.14 -1.51 8.22
CA TYR A 20 4.74 -0.27 7.56
C TYR A 20 5.32 0.98 8.24
N CYS A 21 5.34 1.02 9.58
CA CYS A 21 5.94 2.13 10.33
C CYS A 21 7.46 2.24 10.14
N SER A 22 8.14 1.17 9.71
CA SER A 22 9.57 1.14 9.47
C SER A 22 9.95 1.35 7.98
N ALA A 23 8.96 1.56 7.11
CA ALA A 23 9.18 1.66 5.68
C ALA A 23 9.86 2.99 5.31
N ASN A 24 11.04 2.91 4.67
CA ASN A 24 11.78 4.08 4.16
C ASN A 24 11.81 4.17 2.64
N ASP A 25 11.35 3.12 1.94
CA ASP A 25 11.41 3.01 0.49
C ASP A 25 10.00 3.06 -0.12
N LEU A 26 9.88 3.67 -1.30
CA LEU A 26 8.61 3.76 -2.03
C LEU A 26 8.00 2.38 -2.32
N ILE A 27 8.85 1.38 -2.60
CA ILE A 27 8.42 -0.01 -2.84
C ILE A 27 7.85 -0.63 -1.56
N THR A 28 8.52 -0.45 -0.43
CA THR A 28 8.07 -0.99 0.86
C THR A 28 6.74 -0.35 1.26
N ILE A 29 6.60 0.96 1.05
CA ILE A 29 5.34 1.68 1.30
C ILE A 29 4.22 1.20 0.35
N PHE A 30 4.53 0.69 -0.83
CA PHE A 30 3.54 0.09 -1.74
C PHE A 30 3.16 -1.34 -1.34
N VAL A 31 4.14 -2.21 -1.10
CA VAL A 31 3.92 -3.67 -0.96
C VAL A 31 3.26 -4.03 0.37
N VAL A 32 3.62 -3.36 1.45
CA VAL A 32 3.13 -3.66 2.79
C VAL A 32 1.62 -3.44 2.95
N PRO A 33 1.03 -2.31 2.51
CA PRO A 33 -0.42 -2.13 2.58
C PRO A 33 -1.18 -3.09 1.65
N GLU A 34 -0.61 -3.51 0.51
CA GLU A 34 -1.19 -4.57 -0.32
C GLU A 34 -1.28 -5.91 0.44
N CYS A 35 -0.20 -6.30 1.13
CA CYS A 35 -0.18 -7.49 1.98
C CYS A 35 -1.19 -7.40 3.14
N PHE A 36 -1.24 -6.23 3.79
CA PHE A 36 -2.19 -5.95 4.86
C PHE A 36 -3.65 -6.04 4.39
N SER A 37 -3.94 -5.53 3.18
CA SER A 37 -5.27 -5.60 2.58
C SER A 37 -5.67 -7.03 2.19
N LEU A 38 -4.73 -7.88 1.76
CA LEU A 38 -5.00 -9.30 1.52
C LEU A 38 -5.38 -10.04 2.81
N CYS A 39 -4.70 -9.76 3.93
CA CYS A 39 -5.06 -10.30 5.24
C CYS A 39 -6.46 -9.84 5.67
N SER A 40 -6.77 -8.56 5.49
CA SER A 40 -8.09 -7.98 5.78
C SER A 40 -9.19 -8.56 4.90
N TYR A 41 -8.90 -8.83 3.62
CA TYR A 41 -9.81 -9.51 2.70
C TYR A 41 -10.18 -10.91 3.22
N LEU A 42 -9.18 -11.71 3.60
CA LEU A 42 -9.40 -13.05 4.13
C LEU A 42 -10.18 -13.02 5.45
N LEU A 43 -9.94 -12.02 6.29
CA LEU A 43 -10.65 -11.82 7.56
C LEU A 43 -12.12 -11.42 7.35
N SER A 44 -12.39 -10.52 6.40
CA SER A 44 -13.77 -10.09 6.07
C SER A 44 -14.65 -11.23 5.56
N ARG A 45 -14.03 -12.28 4.97
CA ARG A 45 -14.68 -13.48 4.43
C ARG A 45 -14.87 -14.61 5.46
N TYR A 46 -14.68 -14.32 6.75
CA TYR A 46 -14.76 -15.32 7.81
C TYR A 46 -16.10 -16.09 7.80
N THR A 47 -17.21 -15.38 7.66
CA THR A 47 -18.56 -15.96 7.62
C THR A 47 -18.98 -16.34 6.20
N LYS A 48 -18.36 -17.39 5.64
CA LYS A 48 -18.57 -17.84 4.25
C LYS A 48 -20.03 -18.10 3.84
N LYS A 49 -20.90 -18.41 4.81
CA LYS A 49 -22.33 -18.72 4.59
C LYS A 49 -23.23 -17.48 4.53
N ASP A 50 -22.73 -16.32 4.98
CA ASP A 50 -23.51 -15.09 4.96
C ASP A 50 -23.24 -14.33 3.64
N VAL A 51 -24.31 -14.12 2.89
CA VAL A 51 -24.25 -13.44 1.58
C VAL A 51 -23.79 -11.99 1.76
N ARG A 52 -24.14 -11.35 2.87
CA ARG A 52 -23.74 -9.96 3.18
C ARG A 52 -22.23 -9.85 3.43
N SER A 53 -21.64 -10.84 4.09
CA SER A 53 -20.18 -10.89 4.34
C SER A 53 -19.44 -11.03 3.01
N ASN A 54 -19.88 -11.94 2.12
CA ASN A 54 -19.27 -12.10 0.80
C ASN A 54 -19.40 -10.84 -0.07
N GLU A 55 -20.55 -10.15 -0.02
CA GLU A 55 -20.74 -8.90 -0.76
C GLU A 55 -19.81 -7.79 -0.24
N ALA A 56 -19.68 -7.66 1.09
CA ALA A 56 -18.78 -6.69 1.70
C ALA A 56 -17.32 -6.96 1.34
N THR A 57 -16.89 -8.23 1.37
CA THR A 57 -15.55 -8.66 0.95
C THR A 57 -15.26 -8.30 -0.51
N MET A 58 -16.23 -8.51 -1.41
CA MET A 58 -16.07 -8.16 -2.84
C MET A 58 -15.94 -6.65 -3.03
N LYS A 59 -16.77 -5.86 -2.34
CA LYS A 59 -16.69 -4.38 -2.38
C LYS A 59 -15.35 -3.87 -1.85
N TYR A 60 -14.87 -4.45 -0.75
CA TYR A 60 -13.57 -4.11 -0.17
C TYR A 60 -12.43 -4.40 -1.15
N LEU A 61 -12.42 -5.58 -1.79
CA LEU A 61 -11.40 -5.93 -2.78
C LEU A 61 -11.36 -4.94 -3.95
N LEU A 62 -12.53 -4.59 -4.50
CA LEU A 62 -12.62 -3.64 -5.62
C LEU A 62 -12.15 -2.24 -5.22
N MET A 63 -12.54 -1.78 -4.03
CA MET A 63 -12.12 -0.48 -3.50
C MET A 63 -10.60 -0.42 -3.28
N VAL A 64 -10.01 -1.47 -2.70
CA VAL A 64 -8.55 -1.56 -2.51
C VAL A 64 -7.83 -1.56 -3.85
N GLY A 65 -8.27 -2.34 -4.83
CA GLY A 65 -7.64 -2.34 -6.16
C GLY A 65 -7.71 -0.98 -6.86
N ALA A 66 -8.81 -0.24 -6.70
CA ALA A 66 -8.93 1.12 -7.23
C ALA A 66 -7.96 2.08 -6.52
N ILE A 67 -7.85 2.02 -5.20
CA ILE A 67 -6.92 2.84 -4.42
C ILE A 67 -5.46 2.50 -4.77
N SER A 68 -5.13 1.22 -4.87
CA SER A 68 -3.80 0.71 -5.24
C SER A 68 -3.33 1.24 -6.58
N SER A 69 -4.21 1.24 -7.59
CA SER A 69 -3.87 1.77 -8.92
C SER A 69 -3.63 3.28 -8.92
N ILE A 70 -4.39 4.04 -8.13
CA ILE A 70 -4.14 5.48 -7.93
C ILE A 70 -2.80 5.70 -7.21
N LEU A 71 -2.50 4.87 -6.21
CA LEU A 71 -1.29 4.95 -5.40
C LEU A 71 -0.03 4.66 -6.25
N VAL A 72 -0.06 3.58 -7.04
CA VAL A 72 1.05 3.23 -7.95
C VAL A 72 1.25 4.29 -9.04
N HIS A 73 0.18 4.94 -9.49
CA HIS A 73 0.28 6.06 -10.43
C HIS A 73 0.96 7.27 -9.79
N GLY A 74 0.63 7.60 -8.54
CA GLY A 74 1.32 8.64 -7.77
C GLY A 74 2.81 8.34 -7.57
N PHE A 75 3.15 7.08 -7.27
CA PHE A 75 4.53 6.64 -7.15
C PHE A 75 5.29 6.70 -8.48
N SER A 76 4.65 6.40 -9.61
CA SER A 76 5.26 6.58 -10.93
C SER A 76 5.68 8.02 -11.20
N TRP A 77 4.89 9.01 -10.77
CA TRP A 77 5.26 10.42 -10.90
C TRP A 77 6.41 10.81 -9.98
N LEU A 78 6.37 10.39 -8.70
CA LEU A 78 7.46 10.66 -7.74
C LEU A 78 8.79 10.04 -8.20
N TYR A 79 8.75 8.79 -8.66
CA TYR A 79 9.92 8.10 -9.20
C TYR A 79 10.48 8.81 -10.44
N GLY A 80 9.62 9.28 -11.35
CA GLY A 80 10.01 10.04 -12.54
C GLY A 80 10.65 11.39 -12.22
N LEU A 81 10.11 12.12 -11.24
CA LEU A 81 10.66 13.40 -10.78
C LEU A 81 11.99 13.24 -10.05
N SER A 82 12.17 12.13 -9.33
CA SER A 82 13.38 11.82 -8.57
C SER A 82 14.49 11.20 -9.43
N GLU A 83 14.29 11.13 -10.76
CA GLU A 83 15.25 10.57 -11.72
C GLU A 83 15.61 9.09 -11.45
N GLY A 84 14.70 8.35 -10.80
CA GLY A 84 14.86 6.92 -10.54
C GLY A 84 15.18 6.52 -9.09
N GLU A 85 15.16 7.46 -8.14
CA GLU A 85 15.36 7.10 -6.72
C GLU A 85 14.11 6.47 -6.09
N ILE A 86 14.34 5.57 -5.15
CA ILE A 86 13.32 4.77 -4.48
C ILE A 86 13.32 5.05 -2.97
N GLU A 87 14.48 5.40 -2.39
CA GLU A 87 14.60 5.76 -0.98
C GLU A 87 14.03 7.16 -0.72
N LEU A 88 13.21 7.30 0.32
CA LEU A 88 12.58 8.59 0.64
C LEU A 88 13.58 9.69 0.98
N GLN A 89 14.72 9.35 1.59
CA GLN A 89 15.73 10.34 1.96
C GLN A 89 16.36 10.98 0.72
N GLU A 90 16.72 10.16 -0.26
CA GLU A 90 17.30 10.65 -1.52
C GLU A 90 16.29 11.45 -2.35
N ILE A 91 15.01 11.07 -2.32
CA ILE A 91 13.93 11.83 -2.96
C ILE A 91 13.85 13.23 -2.35
N ILE A 92 13.93 13.36 -1.02
CA ILE A 92 13.89 14.64 -0.32
C ILE A 92 15.12 15.49 -0.69
N ASP A 93 16.32 14.91 -0.70
CA ASP A 93 17.56 15.62 -1.03
C ASP A 93 17.55 16.16 -2.46
N LYS A 94 16.98 15.41 -3.41
CA LYS A 94 16.81 15.89 -4.80
C LYS A 94 15.77 16.99 -4.93
N PHE A 95 14.71 16.97 -4.11
CA PHE A 95 13.71 18.04 -4.08
C PHE A 95 14.24 19.36 -3.51
N ASP A 96 15.21 19.31 -2.58
CA ASP A 96 15.86 20.50 -2.04
C ASP A 96 16.86 21.12 -3.04
N SER A 97 17.34 20.33 -4.00
CA SER A 97 18.18 20.84 -5.10
C SER A 97 17.37 21.67 -6.11
N PRO A 98 17.83 22.88 -6.51
CA PRO A 98 17.11 23.78 -7.41
C PRO A 98 16.89 23.20 -8.83
N THR A 99 17.54 22.09 -9.16
CA THR A 99 17.44 21.40 -10.46
C THR A 99 16.01 20.91 -10.76
N ILE A 100 15.26 20.43 -9.75
CA ILE A 100 13.87 19.97 -9.93
C ILE A 100 12.91 21.14 -10.13
N LEU A 101 13.09 22.24 -9.39
CA LEU A 101 12.30 23.47 -9.56
C LEU A 101 12.43 24.07 -10.96
N ILE A 102 13.61 23.94 -11.57
CA ILE A 102 13.84 24.38 -12.95
C ILE A 102 13.09 23.45 -13.92
N LYS A 103 13.17 22.13 -13.76
CA LYS A 103 12.47 21.14 -14.61
C LYS A 103 10.94 21.27 -14.56
N LEU A 104 10.37 21.53 -13.38
CA LEU A 104 8.93 21.78 -13.19
C LEU A 104 8.44 23.08 -13.82
N LYS A 105 9.32 24.06 -14.04
CA LYS A 105 8.98 25.34 -14.69
C LYS A 105 8.93 25.24 -16.22
N TYR A 106 9.50 24.17 -16.78
CA TYR A 106 9.50 23.88 -18.22
C TYR A 106 8.48 22.80 -18.63
N PHE A 107 7.65 22.36 -17.69
CA PHE A 107 6.39 21.63 -17.92
C PHE A 107 5.22 22.58 -17.71
#